data_AF-A0A7X2NKL4-F1
#
_entry.id   AF-A0A7X2NKL4-F1
#
_cell.length_a   1.000
_cell.length_b   1.000
_cell.length_c   1.000
_cell.angle_alpha   90.00
_cell.angle_beta   90.00
_cell.angle_gamma   90.00
#
_symmetry.space_group_name_H-M   'P 1'
#
loop_
_entity.id
_entity.type
_entity.pdbx_description
1 polymer ?
#
loop_
_entity_poly.entity_id
_entity_poly.type
_entity_poly.pdbx_seq_one_letter_code
_entity_poly.pdbx_strand_id
1 'polypeptide(L)' 'MYRNLDAEMARVKITQAHLARELGITPTTLSLKLNGKSNLSLKECVRIKRILRTDLSIDYLFAEDEKEGNT' A
#
# COMPACT_ATOMS: atom_id res chain seq x y z
N MET A 1 -3.85 6.62 4.27
CA MET A 1 -3.53 5.49 3.37
C MET A 1 -3.35 6.02 1.95
N TYR A 2 -2.47 5.40 1.16
CA TYR A 2 -2.27 5.75 -0.26
C TYR A 2 -3.53 5.50 -1.10
N ARG A 3 -4.12 6.55 -1.70
CA ARG A 3 -5.39 6.47 -2.44
C ARG A 3 -5.29 5.58 -3.68
N ASN A 4 -4.17 5.69 -4.41
CA ASN A 4 -3.94 4.91 -5.62
C ASN A 4 -3.84 3.41 -5.33
N LEU A 5 -3.18 3.04 -4.22
CA LEU A 5 -3.15 1.65 -3.76
C LEU A 5 -4.56 1.13 -3.41
N ASP A 6 -5.36 1.94 -2.72
CA ASP A 6 -6.73 1.56 -2.34
C ASP A 6 -7.64 1.33 -3.56
N ALA A 7 -7.55 2.24 -4.54
CA ALA A 7 -8.26 2.11 -5.80
C ALA A 7 -7.86 0.84 -6.57
N GLU A 8 -6.57 0.54 -6.67
CA GLU A 8 -6.11 -0.65 -7.38
C GLU A 8 -6.49 -1.94 -6.62
N MET A 9 -6.40 -1.95 -5.29
CA MET A 9 -6.90 -3.05 -4.45
C MET A 9 -8.38 -3.33 -4.69
N ALA A 10 -9.21 -2.28 -4.74
CA ALA A 10 -10.63 -2.40 -5.05
C ALA A 10 -10.86 -2.97 -6.47
N ARG A 11 -10.08 -2.52 -7.46
CA ARG A 11 -10.15 -2.98 -8.86
C ARG A 11 -9.87 -4.48 -8.98
N VAL A 12 -8.87 -4.99 -8.27
CA VAL A 12 -8.47 -6.40 -8.31
C VAL A 12 -9.11 -7.26 -7.20
N LYS A 13 -10.00 -6.66 -6.39
CA LYS A 13 -10.70 -7.31 -5.27
C LYS A 13 -9.78 -7.94 -4.23
N ILE A 14 -8.65 -7.29 -3.95
CA ILE A 14 -7.69 -7.70 -2.91
C ILE A 14 -7.87 -6.82 -1.69
N THR A 15 -7.99 -7.43 -0.52
CA THR A 15 -8.14 -6.71 0.76
C THR A 15 -6.79 -6.48 1.44
N GLN A 16 -6.71 -5.50 2.35
CA GLN A 16 -5.52 -5.35 3.21
C GLN A 16 -5.24 -6.60 4.05
N ALA A 17 -6.27 -7.30 4.53
CA ALA A 17 -6.09 -8.54 5.27
C ALA A 17 -5.41 -9.63 4.41
N HIS A 18 -5.76 -9.70 3.12
CA HIS A 18 -5.08 -10.58 2.16
C HIS A 18 -3.62 -10.16 1.97
N LEU A 19 -3.34 -8.88 1.72
CA LEU A 19 -1.96 -8.39 1.60
C LEU A 19 -1.12 -8.70 2.85
N ALA A 20 -1.68 -8.49 4.04
CA ALA A 20 -0.99 -8.75 5.31
C ALA A 20 -0.60 -10.24 5.42
N ARG A 21 -1.52 -11.14 5.06
CA ARG A 21 -1.27 -12.59 5.00
C ARG A 21 -0.15 -12.94 4.02
N GLU A 22 -0.19 -12.42 2.79
CA GLU A 22 0.83 -12.69 1.77
C GLU A 22 2.22 -12.10 2.11
N LEU A 23 2.24 -11.04 2.92
CA LEU A 23 3.46 -10.41 3.46
C LEU A 23 3.96 -11.09 4.74
N GLY A 24 3.15 -11.94 5.38
CA GLY A 24 3.51 -12.60 6.64
C GLY A 24 3.49 -11.67 7.86
N ILE A 25 2.64 -10.63 7.83
CA ILE A 25 2.50 -9.64 8.92
C ILE A 25 1.04 -9.55 9.38
N THR A 26 0.81 -8.94 10.54
CA THR A 26 -0.56 -8.71 11.02
C THR A 26 -1.25 -7.61 10.20
N PRO A 27 -2.59 -7.65 10.03
CA PRO A 27 -3.34 -6.56 9.41
C PRO A 27 -3.10 -5.21 10.10
N THR A 28 -2.93 -5.21 11.43
CA THR A 28 -2.58 -4.01 12.21
C THR A 28 -1.23 -3.45 11.79
N THR A 29 -0.20 -4.29 11.67
CA THR A 29 1.15 -3.88 11.22
C THR A 29 1.09 -3.28 9.81
N LEU A 30 0.36 -3.91 8.89
CA LEU A 30 0.20 -3.38 7.54
C LEU A 30 -0.50 -2.02 7.55
N SER A 31 -1.59 -1.89 8.31
CA SER A 31 -2.32 -0.62 8.44
C SER A 31 -1.45 0.50 9.00
N LEU A 32 -0.61 0.23 10.01
CA LEU A 32 0.34 1.21 10.53
C LEU A 32 1.33 1.67 9.45
N LYS A 33 1.88 0.75 8.66
CA LYS A 33 2.79 1.05 7.55
C LYS A 33 2.11 1.88 6.45
N LEU A 34 0.93 1.46 5.99
CA LEU A 34 0.20 2.15 4.92
C LEU A 34 -0.34 3.52 5.32
N ASN A 35 -0.41 3.83 6.62
CA ASN A 35 -0.80 5.13 7.15
C ASN A 35 0.39 5.97 7.63
N GLY A 36 1.63 5.58 7.33
CA GLY A 36 2.83 6.34 7.68
C GLY A 36 3.20 6.31 9.17
N LYS A 37 2.57 5.45 9.98
CA LYS A 37 2.90 5.26 11.41
C LYS A 37 4.07 4.31 11.63
N SER A 38 4.55 3.66 10.57
CA SER A 38 5.71 2.77 10.56
C SER A 38 6.33 2.75 9.16
N ASN A 39 7.63 2.43 9.07
CA ASN A 39 8.33 2.40 7.79
C ASN A 39 7.81 1.26 6.91
N LEU A 40 7.44 1.60 5.67
CA LEU A 40 7.17 0.65 4.60
C LEU A 40 8.43 0.54 3.71
N SER A 41 9.02 -0.64 3.64
CA SER A 41 10.24 -0.87 2.86
C SER A 41 9.95 -1.04 1.37
N LEU A 42 10.92 -0.68 0.52
CA LEU A 42 10.81 -0.91 -0.93
C LEU A 42 10.52 -2.38 -1.27
N LYS A 43 11.09 -3.32 -0.52
CA LYS A 43 10.83 -4.75 -0.69
C LYS A 43 9.36 -5.11 -0.46
N GLU A 44 8.72 -4.50 0.54
CA GLU A 44 7.29 -4.65 0.79
C GLU A 44 6.47 -4.02 -0.35
N CYS A 45 6.83 -2.82 -0.82
CA CYS A 45 6.16 -2.17 -1.95
C CYS A 45 6.21 -3.01 -3.23
N VAL A 46 7.38 -3.54 -3.59
CA VAL A 46 7.56 -4.44 -4.73
C VAL A 46 6.70 -5.70 -4.58
N ARG A 47 6.63 -6.26 -3.37
CA ARG A 47 5.83 -7.46 -3.12
C ARG A 47 4.33 -7.20 -3.22
N ILE A 48 3.86 -6.07 -2.69
CA ILE A 48 2.47 -5.62 -2.85
C ILE A 48 2.14 -5.45 -4.34
N LYS A 49 2.97 -4.75 -5.12
CA LYS A 49 2.79 -4.61 -6.58
C LYS A 49 2.64 -5.97 -7.26
N ARG A 50 3.49 -6.95 -6.92
CA ARG A 50 3.42 -8.31 -7.49
C ARG A 50 2.11 -9.03 -7.13
N ILE A 51 1.64 -8.90 -5.89
CA ILE A 51 0.37 -9.49 -5.43
C ILE A 51 -0.82 -8.89 -6.20
N LEU A 52 -0.81 -7.56 -6.43
CA LEU A 52 -1.85 -6.87 -7.19
C LEU A 52 -1.83 -7.19 -8.69
N ARG A 53 -0.75 -7.79 -9.20
CA ARG A 53 -0.56 -8.12 -10.64
C ARG A 53 -0.85 -6.91 -11.54
N THR A 54 -0.33 -5.74 -11.14
CA THR A 54 -0.55 -4.47 -11.82
C THR A 54 0.74 -3.97 -12.47
N ASP A 55 0.61 -3.27 -13.60
CA ASP A 55 1.73 -2.65 -14.31
C ASP A 55 2.08 -1.25 -13.76
N LEU A 56 1.20 -0.69 -12.92
CA LEU A 56 1.39 0.60 -12.26
C LEU A 56 2.74 0.70 -11.52
N SER A 57 3.36 1.88 -11.54
CA SER A 57 4.64 2.10 -10.85
C SER A 57 4.45 2.10 -9.33
N ILE A 58 5.53 1.79 -8.60
CA ILE A 58 5.54 1.92 -7.13
C ILE A 58 5.29 3.38 -6.75
N ASP A 59 5.91 4.32 -7.45
CA ASP A 59 5.74 5.75 -7.20
C ASP A 59 4.27 6.18 -7.33
N TYR A 60 3.54 5.64 -8.32
CA TYR A 60 2.11 5.91 -8.47
C TYR A 60 1.29 5.25 -7.35
N LEU A 61 1.48 3.95 -7.11
CA LEU A 61 0.70 3.20 -6.12
C LEU A 61 0.84 3.78 -4.71
N PHE A 62 2.04 4.22 -4.36
CA PHE A 62 2.39 4.75 -3.04
C PHE A 62 2.61 6.27 -3.06
N ALA A 63 2.01 6.97 -4.04
CA ALA A 63 2.01 8.42 -4.05
C ALA A 63 1.29 8.96 -2.81
N GLU A 64 1.95 9.85 -2.07
CA GLU A 64 1.30 10.59 -0.99
C GLU A 64 0.33 11.58 -1.61
N ASP A 65 -0.86 11.71 -1.02
CA ASP A 65 -1.70 12.86 -1.32
C ASP A 65 -0.89 14.09 -0.93
N GLU A 66 -0.69 15.05 -1.83
CA GLU A 66 -0.14 16.35 -1.47
C GLU A 66 -1.00 16.88 -0.32
N LYS A 67 -0.47 16.79 0.90
CA LYS A 67 -1.02 17.56 2.00
C LYS A 67 -0.60 18.96 1.68
N GLU A 68 -1.54 19.72 1.11
CA GLU A 68 -1.47 21.16 1.05
C GLU A 68 -0.95 21.64 2.40
N GLY A 69 0.28 22.15 2.37
CA GLY A 69 1.04 22.45 3.57
C GLY A 69 0.27 23.45 4.39
N ASN A 70 -0.13 23.06 5.60
CA ASN A 70 -0.54 24.03 6.59
C ASN A 70 0.75 24.71 7.08
N THR A 71 1.15 25.75 6.34
CA THR A 71 2.13 26.76 6.76
C THR A 71 1.53 27.58 7.90
#